data_AF-A0A7W8VM87-F1
#
_entry.id   AF-A0A7W8VM87-F1
#
_cell.length_a   1.000
_cell.length_b   1.000
_cell.length_c   1.000
_cell.angle_alpha   90.00
_cell.angle_beta   90.00
_cell.angle_gamma   90.00
#
_symmetry.space_group_name_H-M   'P 1'
#
loop_
_entity.id
_entity.type
_entity.pdbx_description
1 polymer ?
#
loop_
_entity_poly.entity_id
_entity_poly.type
_entity_poly.pdbx_seq_one_letter_code
_entity_poly.pdbx_strand_id
1 'polypeptide(L)'
;METQFVNDESGMPVKVIIGYDDYLKIAEQLHLPLAPTATIKEPDTFDWYTSTESANSILSGLIALASREERKELDKAIPDESRVAELSALGKEALEQYNNTENFSSPEKMKAIIDKYSPILLAQKKKLQF
;
A
#
# COMPACT_ATOMS: atom_id res chain seq x y z
N MET A 1 24.20 -5.37 -24.41
CA MET A 1 23.82 -6.80 -24.51
C MET A 1 24.29 -7.27 -25.88
N GLU A 2 25.07 -8.35 -25.96
CA GLU A 2 25.52 -8.88 -27.25
C GLU A 2 24.37 -9.62 -27.97
N THR A 3 24.29 -9.47 -29.29
CA THR A 3 23.28 -10.13 -30.13
C THR A 3 23.48 -11.64 -30.12
N GLN A 4 22.42 -12.39 -29.82
CA GLN A 4 22.44 -13.85 -29.79
C GLN A 4 21.44 -14.44 -30.77
N PHE A 5 21.89 -15.39 -31.59
CA PHE A 5 21.04 -16.18 -32.48
C PHE A 5 20.68 -17.49 -31.80
N VAL A 6 19.39 -17.77 -31.70
CA VAL A 6 18.83 -19.04 -31.24
C VAL A 6 18.45 -19.85 -32.48
N ASN A 7 19.15 -20.96 -32.67
CA ASN A 7 18.97 -21.85 -33.80
C ASN A 7 18.07 -23.05 -33.44
N ASP A 8 17.41 -23.65 -34.43
CA ASP A 8 16.71 -24.92 -34.29
C ASP A 8 17.67 -26.13 -34.30
N GLU A 9 17.12 -27.33 -34.17
CA GLU A 9 17.85 -28.60 -34.19
C GLU A 9 18.57 -28.86 -35.53
N SER A 10 18.21 -28.14 -36.60
CA SER A 10 18.86 -28.19 -37.92
C SER A 10 19.95 -27.12 -38.08
N GLY A 11 20.18 -26.28 -37.07
CA GLY A 11 21.15 -25.20 -37.09
C GLY A 11 20.67 -23.91 -37.78
N MET A 12 19.37 -23.81 -38.12
CA MET A 12 18.79 -22.62 -38.75
C MET A 12 18.34 -21.61 -37.69
N PRO A 13 18.62 -20.30 -37.86
CA PRO A 13 18.24 -19.29 -36.88
C PRO A 13 16.73 -19.07 -36.89
N VAL A 14 16.08 -19.27 -35.74
CA VAL A 14 14.63 -19.09 -35.57
C VAL A 14 14.31 -17.86 -34.74
N LYS A 15 15.21 -17.44 -33.85
CA LYS A 15 15.00 -16.26 -32.99
C LYS A 15 16.30 -15.51 -32.77
N VAL A 16 16.22 -14.18 -32.75
CA VAL A 16 17.36 -13.31 -32.43
C VAL A 16 17.03 -12.54 -31.16
N ILE A 17 17.95 -12.55 -30.21
CA ILE A 17 17.88 -11.76 -28.98
C ILE A 17 18.87 -10.61 -29.17
N ILE A 18 18.34 -9.38 -29.24
CA ILE A 18 19.13 -8.16 -29.45
C ILE A 18 18.85 -7.14 -28.35
N GLY A 19 19.78 -6.20 -28.16
CA GLY A 19 19.55 -5.04 -27.31
C GLY A 19 18.41 -4.16 -27.85
N TYR A 20 17.71 -3.47 -26.95
CA TYR A 20 16.56 -2.65 -27.31
C TYR A 20 16.90 -1.51 -28.29
N ASP A 21 18.05 -0.84 -28.10
CA ASP A 21 18.49 0.24 -29.00
C ASP A 21 18.75 -0.25 -30.43
N ASP A 22 19.26 -1.46 -30.58
CA ASP A 22 19.51 -2.06 -31.90
C ASP A 22 18.21 -2.59 -32.53
N TYR A 23 17.28 -3.08 -31.70
CA TYR A 23 15.91 -3.38 -32.15
C TYR A 23 15.22 -2.15 -32.72
N LEU A 24 15.30 -1.00 -32.05
CA LEU A 24 14.69 0.24 -32.53
C LEU A 24 15.23 0.67 -33.90
N LYS A 25 16.56 0.61 -34.10
CA LYS A 25 17.19 0.93 -35.40
C LYS A 25 16.72 0.00 -36.51
N ILE A 26 16.64 -1.30 -36.23
CA ILE A 26 16.19 -2.31 -37.21
C ILE A 26 14.71 -2.10 -37.54
N ALA A 27 13.87 -1.87 -36.53
CA ALA A 27 12.44 -1.64 -36.72
C ALA A 27 12.16 -0.36 -37.52
N GLU A 28 12.96 0.70 -37.30
CA GLU A 28 12.90 1.94 -38.09
C GLU A 28 13.31 1.70 -39.56
N GLN A 29 14.42 0.99 -39.79
CA GLN A 29 14.89 0.64 -41.14
C GLN A 29 13.91 -0.26 -41.91
N LEU A 30 13.22 -1.15 -41.21
CA LEU A 30 12.27 -2.09 -41.80
C LEU A 30 10.82 -1.57 -41.81
N HIS A 31 10.60 -0.32 -41.39
CA HIS A 31 9.27 0.28 -41.25
C HIS A 31 8.27 -0.58 -40.49
N LEU A 32 8.75 -1.31 -39.48
CA LEU A 32 7.91 -2.16 -38.65
C LEU A 32 7.10 -1.29 -37.68
N PRO A 33 5.84 -1.66 -37.38
CA PRO A 33 5.09 -0.99 -36.33
C PRO A 33 5.79 -1.26 -34.99
N LEU A 34 6.43 -0.22 -34.44
CA LEU A 34 6.95 -0.26 -33.08
C LEU A 34 5.76 -0.46 -32.14
N ALA A 35 5.79 -1.53 -31.35
CA ALA A 35 4.78 -1.74 -30.33
C ALA A 35 4.74 -0.49 -29.43
N PRO A 36 3.56 0.03 -29.09
CA PRO A 36 3.46 1.20 -28.24
C PRO A 36 4.20 0.90 -26.94
N THR A 37 5.17 1.76 -26.60
CA THR A 37 5.81 1.73 -25.30
C THR A 37 4.70 1.82 -24.26
N ALA A 38 4.43 0.71 -23.57
CA ALA A 38 3.64 0.77 -22.36
C ALA A 38 4.43 1.66 -21.40
N THR A 39 4.01 2.91 -21.24
CA THR A 39 4.45 3.75 -20.13
C THR A 39 4.01 3.03 -18.87
N ILE A 40 4.92 2.25 -18.29
CA ILE A 40 4.82 1.85 -16.90
C ILE A 40 4.88 3.18 -16.16
N LYS A 41 3.73 3.68 -15.69
CA LYS A 41 3.73 4.78 -14.73
C LYS A 41 4.55 4.26 -13.55
N GLU A 42 5.74 4.82 -13.35
CA GLU A 42 6.43 4.64 -12.08
C GLU A 42 5.43 5.05 -11.00
N PRO A 43 5.13 4.16 -10.03
CA PRO A 43 4.28 4.54 -8.92
C PRO A 43 4.94 5.76 -8.27
N ASP A 44 4.16 6.83 -8.11
CA ASP A 44 4.63 8.08 -7.54
C ASP A 44 5.25 7.78 -6.18
N THR A 45 6.59 7.79 -6.09
CA THR A 45 7.32 7.38 -4.87
C THR A 45 7.00 8.28 -3.68
N PHE A 46 6.54 9.51 -3.96
CA PHE A 46 6.04 10.45 -2.98
C PHE A 46 4.70 10.00 -2.34
N ASP A 47 3.91 9.23 -3.07
CA ASP A 47 2.63 8.68 -2.61
C ASP A 47 2.82 7.50 -1.64
N TRP A 48 3.84 6.67 -1.86
CA TRP A 48 4.11 5.52 -0.98
C TRP A 48 4.46 5.94 0.45
N TYR A 49 5.43 6.85 0.59
CA TYR A 49 5.86 7.33 1.91
C TYR A 49 4.70 8.02 2.64
N THR A 50 4.00 8.92 1.94
CA THR A 50 2.86 9.65 2.49
C THR A 50 1.74 8.70 2.91
N SER A 51 1.44 7.68 2.11
CA SER A 51 0.45 6.65 2.42
C SER A 51 0.85 5.81 3.63
N THR A 52 2.14 5.46 3.74
CA THR A 52 2.69 4.70 4.87
C THR A 52 2.54 5.48 6.17
N GLU A 53 3.02 6.73 6.18
CA GLU A 53 2.96 7.62 7.35
C GLU A 53 1.50 7.91 7.74
N SER A 54 0.63 8.14 6.76
CA SER A 54 -0.80 8.39 7.02
C SER A 54 -1.47 7.18 7.65
N ALA A 55 -1.29 5.99 7.08
CA ALA A 55 -1.84 4.75 7.62
C ALA A 55 -1.30 4.48 9.04
N ASN A 56 0.00 4.63 9.26
CA ASN A 56 0.64 4.47 10.56
C ASN A 56 0.11 5.47 11.59
N SER A 57 0.00 6.74 11.23
CA SER A 57 -0.50 7.80 12.11
C SER A 57 -1.95 7.56 12.53
N ILE A 58 -2.79 7.09 11.61
CA ILE A 58 -4.20 6.76 11.89
C ILE A 58 -4.30 5.58 12.86
N LEU A 59 -3.60 4.48 12.57
CA LEU A 59 -3.65 3.27 13.40
C LEU A 59 -3.07 3.52 14.79
N SER A 60 -1.88 4.12 14.88
CA SER A 60 -1.27 4.50 16.16
C SER A 60 -2.13 5.49 16.94
N GLY A 61 -2.76 6.44 16.24
CA GLY A 61 -3.72 7.38 16.83
C GLY A 61 -4.94 6.69 17.43
N LEU A 62 -5.48 5.66 16.77
CA LEU A 62 -6.58 4.85 17.29
C LEU A 62 -6.17 4.04 18.52
N ILE A 63 -5.01 3.40 18.50
CA ILE A 63 -4.47 2.62 19.63
C ILE A 63 -4.31 3.53 20.85
N ALA A 64 -3.67 4.69 20.67
CA ALA A 64 -3.44 5.65 21.75
C ALA A 64 -4.76 6.23 22.29
N LEU A 65 -5.71 6.56 21.40
CA LEU A 65 -7.02 7.07 21.79
C LEU A 65 -7.79 6.01 22.58
N ALA A 66 -7.89 4.79 22.04
CA ALA A 66 -8.60 3.68 22.67
C ALA A 66 -8.07 3.44 24.09
N SER A 67 -6.75 3.28 24.25
CA SER A 67 -6.11 3.06 25.56
C SER A 67 -6.31 4.22 26.54
N ARG A 68 -6.29 5.47 26.07
CA ARG A 68 -6.49 6.64 26.93
C ARG A 68 -7.92 6.73 27.41
N GLU A 69 -8.89 6.56 26.50
CA GLU A 69 -10.30 6.66 26.86
C GLU A 69 -10.78 5.45 27.65
N GLU A 70 -10.22 4.26 27.41
CA GLU A 70 -10.50 3.07 28.21
C GLU A 70 -10.09 3.29 29.67
N ARG A 71 -8.89 3.83 29.90
CA ARG A 71 -8.43 4.21 31.25
C ARG A 71 -9.35 5.23 31.91
N LYS A 72 -9.74 6.29 31.20
CA LYS A 72 -10.67 7.30 31.73
C LYS A 72 -12.03 6.71 32.09
N GLU A 73 -12.52 5.75 31.31
CA GLU A 73 -13.80 5.07 31.59
C GLU A 73 -13.69 4.21 32.85
N LEU A 74 -12.59 3.47 32.99
CA LEU A 74 -12.30 2.65 34.18
C LEU A 74 -12.08 3.49 35.45
N ASP A 75 -11.59 4.73 35.33
CA ASP A 75 -11.40 5.65 36.45
C ASP A 75 -12.72 6.27 36.96
N LYS A 76 -13.85 6.05 36.30
CA LYS A 76 -15.15 6.54 36.78
C LYS A 76 -15.60 5.76 38.01
N ALA A 77 -16.39 6.43 38.86
CA ALA A 77 -16.99 5.78 40.05
C ALA A 77 -17.90 4.59 39.67
N ILE A 78 -18.53 4.65 38.50
CA ILE A 78 -19.30 3.55 37.91
C ILE A 78 -18.88 3.48 36.43
N PRO A 79 -17.93 2.59 36.06
CA PRO A 79 -17.52 2.41 34.67
C PRO A 79 -18.63 1.86 33.79
N ASP A 80 -18.69 2.32 32.54
CA ASP A 80 -19.50 1.67 31.50
C ASP A 80 -18.72 0.51 30.87
N GLU A 81 -19.01 -0.71 31.30
CA GLU A 81 -18.39 -1.95 30.80
C GLU A 81 -18.57 -2.13 29.29
N SER A 82 -19.69 -1.67 28.71
CA SER A 82 -19.91 -1.73 27.26
C SER A 82 -18.93 -0.80 26.55
N ARG A 83 -18.75 0.41 27.08
CA ARG A 83 -17.81 1.38 26.52
C ARG A 83 -16.36 0.92 26.63
N VAL A 84 -15.98 0.31 27.76
CA VAL A 84 -14.66 -0.30 27.94
C VAL A 84 -14.43 -1.40 26.91
N ALA A 85 -15.40 -2.30 26.72
CA ALA A 85 -15.30 -3.39 25.74
C ALA A 85 -15.16 -2.86 24.31
N GLU A 86 -15.92 -1.84 23.92
CA GLU A 86 -15.80 -1.17 22.61
C GLU A 86 -14.41 -0.58 22.39
N LEU A 87 -13.88 0.14 23.38
CA LEU A 87 -12.56 0.78 23.30
C LEU A 87 -11.44 -0.26 23.22
N SER A 88 -11.53 -1.31 24.05
CA SER A 88 -10.57 -2.42 24.05
C SER A 88 -10.57 -3.15 22.70
N ALA A 89 -11.75 -3.42 22.12
CA ALA A 89 -11.88 -4.06 20.82
C ALA A 89 -11.28 -3.18 19.69
N LEU A 90 -11.59 -1.89 19.69
CA LEU A 90 -11.05 -0.94 18.71
C LEU A 90 -9.52 -0.84 18.79
N GLY A 91 -8.96 -0.78 20.00
CA GLY A 91 -7.52 -0.74 20.21
C GLY A 91 -6.83 -2.01 19.72
N LYS A 92 -7.41 -3.18 20.00
CA LYS A 92 -6.89 -4.49 19.53
C LYS A 92 -6.94 -4.60 18.01
N GLU A 93 -8.07 -4.26 17.38
CA GLU A 93 -8.20 -4.29 15.92
C GLU A 93 -7.17 -3.37 15.26
N ALA A 94 -7.01 -2.14 15.76
CA ALA A 94 -6.04 -1.20 15.22
C ALA A 94 -4.59 -1.70 15.39
N LEU A 95 -4.28 -2.35 16.53
CA LEU A 95 -2.96 -2.94 16.79
C LEU A 95 -2.68 -4.15 15.88
N GLU A 96 -3.67 -5.01 15.64
CA GLU A 96 -3.56 -6.13 14.70
C GLU A 96 -3.27 -5.63 13.29
N GLN A 97 -3.97 -4.60 12.82
CA GLN A 97 -3.71 -4.02 11.50
C GLN A 97 -2.37 -3.31 11.41
N TYR A 98 -1.93 -2.66 12.50
CA TYR A 98 -0.63 -1.99 12.57
C TYR A 98 0.53 -2.99 12.49
N ASN A 99 0.41 -4.13 13.17
CA ASN A 99 1.44 -5.17 13.18
C ASN A 99 1.42 -6.05 11.93
N ASN A 100 0.36 -5.99 11.12
CA ASN A 100 0.28 -6.74 9.88
C ASN A 100 1.12 -6.05 8.78
N THR A 101 2.35 -6.54 8.57
CA THR A 101 3.26 -6.00 7.55
C THR A 101 2.70 -6.07 6.14
N GLU A 102 1.80 -7.01 5.86
CA GLU A 102 1.13 -7.14 4.56
C GLU A 102 0.26 -5.91 4.23
N ASN A 103 -0.28 -5.23 5.23
CA ASN A 103 -1.08 -4.03 5.04
C ASN A 103 -0.29 -2.86 4.45
N PHE A 104 1.04 -2.89 4.56
CA PHE A 104 1.96 -1.89 4.03
C PHE A 104 2.71 -2.40 2.80
N SER A 105 2.22 -3.49 2.17
CA SER A 105 2.86 -4.08 0.99
C SER A 105 2.45 -3.45 -0.34
N SER A 106 1.41 -2.60 -0.35
CA SER A 106 1.00 -1.87 -1.55
C SER A 106 0.23 -0.58 -1.21
N PRO A 107 0.19 0.41 -2.13
CA PRO A 107 -0.56 1.66 -1.92
C PRO A 107 -2.05 1.42 -1.74
N GLU A 108 -2.62 0.43 -2.44
CA GLU A 108 -4.05 0.10 -2.36
C GLU A 108 -4.43 -0.40 -0.96
N LYS A 109 -3.56 -1.19 -0.34
CA LYS A 109 -3.78 -1.69 1.03
C LYS A 109 -3.67 -0.55 2.04
N MET A 110 -2.66 0.31 1.92
CA MET A 110 -2.53 1.50 2.79
C MET A 110 -3.72 2.44 2.63
N LYS A 111 -4.20 2.65 1.40
CA LYS A 111 -5.41 3.43 1.13
C LYS A 111 -6.65 2.81 1.77
N ALA A 112 -6.81 1.48 1.71
CA ALA A 112 -7.92 0.79 2.36
C ALA A 112 -7.90 0.98 3.89
N ILE A 113 -6.72 1.01 4.52
CA ILE A 113 -6.57 1.34 5.95
C ILE A 113 -7.03 2.78 6.20
N ILE A 114 -6.52 3.74 5.42
CA ILE A 114 -6.85 5.16 5.57
C ILE A 114 -8.36 5.37 5.44
N ASP A 115 -8.98 4.80 4.40
CA ASP A 115 -10.41 4.93 4.13
C ASP A 115 -11.26 4.30 5.24
N LYS A 116 -10.85 3.15 5.79
CA LYS A 116 -11.58 2.48 6.87
C LYS A 116 -11.46 3.21 8.21
N TYR A 117 -10.25 3.59 8.60
CA TYR A 117 -9.95 4.00 9.98
C TYR A 117 -9.94 5.51 10.19
N SER A 118 -9.71 6.32 9.16
CA SER A 118 -9.73 7.79 9.28
C SER A 118 -11.08 8.33 9.79
N PRO A 119 -12.25 7.90 9.25
CA PRO A 119 -13.55 8.35 9.75
C PRO A 119 -13.80 7.95 11.21
N ILE A 120 -13.34 6.77 11.62
CA ILE A 120 -13.49 6.25 12.99
C ILE A 120 -12.69 7.13 13.95
N LEU A 121 -11.43 7.42 13.63
CA LEU A 121 -10.57 8.27 14.44
C LEU A 121 -11.15 9.68 14.60
N LEU A 122 -11.67 10.26 13.52
CA LEU A 122 -12.31 11.58 13.54
C LEU A 122 -13.59 11.57 14.38
N ALA A 123 -14.44 10.54 14.25
CA ALA A 123 -15.65 10.41 15.04
C ALA A 123 -15.35 10.29 16.54
N GLN A 124 -14.37 9.47 16.92
CA GLN A 124 -13.96 9.34 18.31
C GLN A 124 -13.37 10.64 18.86
N LYS A 125 -12.53 11.35 18.09
CA LYS A 125 -12.01 12.67 18.50
C LYS A 125 -13.11 13.70 18.73
N LYS A 126 -14.15 13.72 17.87
CA LYS A 126 -15.30 14.64 18.03
C LYS A 126 -16.10 14.38 19.30
N LYS A 127 -16.28 13.11 19.69
CA LYS A 127 -16.96 12.73 20.95
C LYS A 127 -16.25 13.28 22.20
N LEU A 128 -14.99 13.68 22.09
CA LEU A 128 -14.16 14.17 23.19
C LEU A 128 -14.07 15.70 23.27
N GLN A 129 -14.65 16.42 22.31
CA GLN A 129 -14.64 17.90 22.26
C GLN A 129 -15.83 18.54 22.99
N PHE A 130 -16.65 17.74 23.67
CA PHE A 130 -17.81 18.15 24.47
C PHE A 130 -17.66 17.60 25.88
#